data_AF-A0A2G6IB40-F1
#
_entry.id   AF-A0A2G6IB40-F1
#
_cell.length_a   1.000
_cell.length_b   1.000
_cell.length_c   1.000
_cell.angle_alpha   90.00
_cell.angle_beta   90.00
_cell.angle_gamma   90.00
#
_symmetry.space_group_name_H-M   'P 1'
#
loop_
_entity.id
_entity.type
_entity.pdbx_description
1 polymer ?
#
loop_
_entity_poly.entity_id
_entity_poly.type
_entity_poly.pdbx_seq_one_letter_code
_entity_poly.pdbx_strand_id
1 'polypeptide(L)' 'MTADDFNAWMDHMGFSGLEAARQLGIGKNTVPTYRREGAPKHIALACAALAFGLPPWRKVAYGDDPIGSGSG' A
#
# COMPACT_ATOMS: atom_id res chain seq x y z
N MET A 1 4.71 -8.69 -6.33
CA MET A 1 5.85 -7.86 -6.77
C MET A 1 7.14 -8.61 -6.46
N THR A 2 8.20 -8.36 -7.22
CA THR A 2 9.49 -9.02 -6.98
C THR A 2 10.17 -8.49 -5.71
N ALA A 3 11.25 -9.12 -5.27
CA ALA A 3 12.06 -8.61 -4.16
C ALA A 3 12.68 -7.24 -4.50
N ASP A 4 13.14 -7.07 -5.74
CA ASP A 4 13.74 -5.82 -6.22
C ASP A 4 12.71 -4.68 -6.23
N ASP A 5 11.49 -4.94 -6.70
CA ASP A 5 10.39 -3.96 -6.64
C ASP A 5 10.08 -3.55 -5.19
N PHE A 6 10.08 -4.50 -4.27
CA PHE A 6 9.78 -4.24 -2.86
C PHE A 6 10.89 -3.41 -2.20
N ASN A 7 12.15 -3.71 -2.48
CA ASN A 7 13.28 -2.90 -2.00
C ASN A 7 13.24 -1.49 -2.58
N ALA A 8 13.03 -1.35 -3.90
CA ALA A 8 12.89 -0.05 -4.55
C ALA A 8 11.74 0.78 -3.99
N TRP A 9 10.60 0.15 -3.68
CA TRP A 9 9.48 0.82 -3.02
C TRP A 9 9.87 1.34 -1.63
N MET A 10 10.56 0.54 -0.81
CA MET A 10 10.97 1.01 0.52
C MET A 10 11.97 2.15 0.45
N ASP A 11 12.91 2.10 -0.49
CA ASP A 11 13.88 3.17 -0.72
C ASP A 11 13.18 4.45 -1.20
N HIS A 12 12.21 4.32 -2.10
CA HIS A 12 11.37 5.43 -2.56
C HIS A 12 10.59 6.09 -1.41
N MET A 13 10.02 5.28 -0.51
CA MET A 13 9.27 5.78 0.64
C MET A 13 10.16 6.26 1.80
N GLY A 14 11.46 5.93 1.80
CA GLY A 14 12.37 6.18 2.92
C GLY A 14 12.01 5.39 4.19
N PHE A 15 11.35 4.24 4.05
CA PHE A 15 10.86 3.48 5.21
C PHE A 15 11.93 2.56 5.80
N SER A 16 12.03 2.58 7.13
CA SER A 16 12.69 1.50 7.87
C SER A 16 11.83 0.23 7.80
N GLY A 17 12.43 -0.95 8.06
CA GLY A 17 11.66 -2.19 8.06
C GLY A 17 10.51 -2.22 9.07
N LEU A 18 10.69 -1.57 10.23
CA LEU A 18 9.64 -1.44 11.24
C LEU A 18 8.53 -0.49 10.76
N GLU A 19 8.89 0.59 10.08
CA GLU A 19 7.91 1.54 9.55
C GLU A 19 7.12 0.93 8.40
N ALA A 20 7.78 0.24 7.47
CA ALA A 20 7.11 -0.50 6.41
C ALA A 20 6.12 -1.53 6.98
N ALA A 21 6.50 -2.26 8.03
CA ALA A 21 5.60 -3.21 8.69
C ALA A 21 4.37 -2.52 9.29
N ARG A 22 4.56 -1.35 9.94
CA ARG A 22 3.47 -0.55 10.51
C ARG A 22 2.53 -0.03 9.43
N GLN A 23 3.06 0.56 8.37
CA GLN A 23 2.28 1.15 7.28
C GLN A 23 1.49 0.08 6.50
N LEU A 24 2.07 -1.11 6.32
CA LEU A 24 1.41 -2.24 5.65
C LEU A 24 0.50 -3.06 6.59
N GLY A 25 0.54 -2.82 7.90
CA GLY A 25 -0.23 -3.60 8.88
C GLY A 25 0.19 -5.06 8.98
N ILE A 26 1.48 -5.36 8.79
CA ILE A 26 2.02 -6.74 8.78
C ILE A 26 2.99 -6.97 9.94
N GLY A 27 3.30 -8.25 10.21
CA GLY A 27 4.30 -8.63 11.19
C GLY A 27 5.71 -8.16 10.83
N LYS A 28 6.48 -7.68 11.81
CA LYS A 28 7.87 -7.21 11.63
C LYS A 28 8.80 -8.23 10.95
N ASN A 29 8.56 -9.52 11.17
CA ASN A 29 9.37 -10.60 10.59
C ASN A 29 9.02 -10.88 9.12
N THR A 30 7.89 -10.37 8.63
CA THR A 30 7.44 -10.56 7.26
C THR A 30 8.21 -9.66 6.28
N VAL A 31 8.65 -8.48 6.73
CA VAL A 31 9.40 -7.53 5.90
C VAL A 31 10.72 -8.13 5.38
N PRO A 32 11.60 -8.73 6.22
CA PRO A 32 12.79 -9.41 5.72
C PRO A 32 12.49 -10.49 4.68
N THR A 33 11.41 -11.25 4.85
CA THR A 33 10.98 -12.26 3.88
C THR A 33 10.64 -11.62 2.54
N TYR A 34 9.86 -10.54 2.52
CA TYR A 34 9.50 -9.83 1.28
C TYR A 34 10.69 -9.15 0.61
N ARG A 35 11.66 -8.65 1.38
CA ARG A 35 12.92 -8.12 0.84
C ARG A 35 13.77 -9.20 0.13
N ARG A 36 13.60 -10.48 0.47
CA ARG A 36 14.36 -11.61 -0.09
C ARG A 36 13.62 -12.33 -1.21
N GLU A 37 12.32 -12.57 -1.03
CA GLU A 37 11.51 -13.47 -1.86
C GLU A 37 10.48 -12.72 -2.71
N GLY A 38 10.26 -11.44 -2.44
CA GLY A 38 9.19 -10.66 -3.02
C GLY A 38 7.89 -10.77 -2.22
N ALA A 39 6.93 -9.92 -2.57
CA ALA A 39 5.68 -9.79 -1.84
C ALA A 39 4.47 -10.25 -2.68
N PRO A 40 3.46 -10.88 -2.05
CA PRO A 40 2.25 -11.32 -2.73
C PRO A 40 1.45 -10.14 -3.29
N LYS A 41 0.52 -10.43 -4.23
CA LYS A 41 -0.21 -9.40 -4.98
C LYS A 41 -0.94 -8.38 -4.10
N HIS A 42 -1.55 -8.79 -3.00
CA HIS A 42 -2.25 -7.87 -2.10
C HIS A 42 -1.32 -6.88 -1.41
N ILE A 43 -0.09 -7.29 -1.07
CA ILE A 43 0.95 -6.38 -0.55
C ILE A 43 1.44 -5.45 -1.66
N ALA A 44 1.58 -5.98 -2.88
CA ALA A 44 1.95 -5.15 -4.03
C ALA A 44 0.98 -3.98 -4.26
N LEU A 45 -0.32 -4.25 -4.15
CA LEU A 45 -1.36 -3.24 -4.24
C LEU A 45 -1.33 -2.27 -3.06
N ALA A 46 -1.07 -2.76 -1.83
CA ALA A 46 -0.95 -1.90 -0.65
C ALA A 46 0.26 -0.94 -0.76
N CYS A 47 1.42 -1.41 -1.21
CA CYS A 47 2.59 -0.57 -1.47
C CYS A 47 2.28 0.53 -2.50
N ALA A 48 1.60 0.19 -3.59
CA ALA A 48 1.17 1.18 -4.58
C ALA A 48 0.20 2.20 -3.96
N ALA A 49 -0.81 1.74 -3.21
CA ALA A 49 -1.74 2.64 -2.53
C ALA A 49 -1.03 3.64 -1.61
N LEU A 50 -0.05 3.17 -0.83
CA LEU A 50 0.76 4.03 0.04
C LEU A 50 1.61 5.03 -0.76
N ALA A 51 2.25 4.60 -1.85
CA ALA A 51 3.07 5.48 -2.69
C ALA A 51 2.24 6.59 -3.38
N PHE A 52 0.99 6.29 -3.73
CA PHE A 52 0.04 7.27 -4.27
C PHE A 52 -0.72 8.06 -3.20
N GLY A 53 -0.45 7.83 -1.91
CA GLY A 53 -1.14 8.51 -0.80
C GLY A 53 -2.64 8.20 -0.73
N LEU A 54 -3.06 7.03 -1.21
CA LEU A 54 -4.47 6.64 -1.21
C LEU A 54 -4.95 6.40 0.22
N PRO A 55 -6.12 6.92 0.60
CA PRO A 55 -6.70 6.64 1.90
C PRO A 55 -7.20 5.19 1.98
N PRO A 56 -7.35 4.63 3.18
CA PRO A 56 -8.04 3.37 3.37
C PRO A 56 -9.42 3.39 2.71
N TRP A 57 -9.81 2.26 2.12
CA TRP A 57 -11.12 2.14 1.51
C TRP A 57 -12.21 2.45 2.55
N ARG A 58 -13.12 3.35 2.17
CA ARG A 58 -14.30 3.69 2.95
C ARG A 58 -15.53 3.46 2.10
N LYS A 59 -16.64 3.09 2.75
CA LYS A 59 -17.94 3.08 2.10
C LYS A 59 -18.25 4.50 1.63
N VAL A 60 -18.47 4.67 0.33
CA VAL A 60 -19.01 5.92 -0.22
C VAL A 60 -20.48 5.97 0.21
N ALA A 61 -20.86 6.98 0.99
CA ALA A 61 -22.28 7.26 1.22
C ALA A 61 -22.87 7.76 -0.10
N TYR A 62 -24.00 7.21 -0.54
CA TYR A 62 -24.74 7.70 -1.70
C TYR A 62 -25.05 9.20 -1.46
N GLY A 63 -24.32 10.09 -2.13
CA GLY A 63 -24.32 11.55 -1.89
C GLY A 63 -22.92 12.20 -1.85
N ASP A 64 -21.87 11.43 -1.53
CA ASP A 64 -20.46 11.85 -1.58
C ASP A 64 -19.79 11.40 -2.89
N ASP A 65 -20.50 11.47 -4.01
CA ASP A 65 -19.90 11.21 -5.32
C ASP A 65 -18.89 12.32 -5.65
N PRO A 66 -17.58 12.03 -5.76
CA PRO A 66 -16.60 13.02 -6.20
C PRO A 66 -16.73 13.34 -7.70
N ILE A 67 -17.45 12.49 -8.44
CA ILE A 67 -17.75 12.63 -9.87
C ILE A 67 -19.24 12.96 -9.95
N GLY A 68 -19.60 14.19 -9.56
CA GLY A 68 -20.99 14.64 -9.45
C GLY A 68 -21.85 14.21 -10.64
N SER A 69 -22.59 13.12 -10.47
CA SER A 69 -23.62 12.69 -11.40
C SER A 69 -24.95 13.13 -10.82
N GLY A 70 -25.05 14.45 -10.62
CA GLY A 70 -26.32 15.13 -10.43
C GLY A 70 -27.03 15.21 -11.77
N SER A 71 -28.02 14.35 -11.95
CA SER A 71 -29.08 14.49 -12.95
C SER A 71 -30.30 13.93 -12.21
N GLY A 72 -31.17 14.78 -11.67
CA GLY A 72 -32.05 15.64 -12.43
C GLY A 72 -33.39 14.93 -12.51
#